data_AF-A0A848TQQ3-F1
#
_entry.id   AF-A0A848TQQ3-F1
#
_cell.length_a   1.000
_cell.length_b   1.000
_cell.length_c   1.000
_cell.angle_alpha   90.00
_cell.angle_beta   90.00
_cell.angle_gamma   90.00
#
_symmetry.space_group_name_H-M   'P 1'
#
loop_
_entity.id
_entity.type
_entity.pdbx_description
1 polymer ?
#
loop_
_entity_poly.entity_id
_entity_poly.type
_entity_poly.pdbx_seq_one_letter_code
_entity_poly.pdbx_strand_id
1 'polypeptide(L)' 'MEIRKTNGRGKRYDSILDTVGDTPAIRINRIAPDHVTVYVKFEAFNPAG' A
#
# COMPACT_ATOMS: atom_id res chain seq x y z
N MET A 1 -15.92 11.05 12.76
CA MET A 1 -14.89 11.30 11.74
C MET A 1 -14.54 9.98 11.11
N GLU A 2 -15.01 9.73 9.89
CA GLU A 2 -14.71 8.51 9.16
C GLU A 2 -13.33 8.67 8.51
N ILE A 3 -12.30 8.15 9.16
CA ILE A 3 -10.95 8.65 8.89
C ILE A 3 -10.45 8.13 7.53
N ARG A 4 -10.83 6.92 7.07
CA ARG A 4 -10.53 6.38 5.72
C ARG A 4 -11.51 5.25 5.33
N LYS A 5 -12.07 5.31 4.11
CA LYS A 5 -12.80 4.22 3.44
C LYS A 5 -11.95 3.66 2.30
N THR A 6 -11.97 2.34 2.10
CA THR A 6 -11.40 1.70 0.90
C THR A 6 -12.56 1.31 -0.02
N ASN A 7 -12.37 1.45 -1.33
CA ASN A 7 -13.38 1.02 -2.33
C ASN A 7 -13.22 -0.46 -2.73
N GLY A 8 -12.18 -1.14 -2.24
CA GLY A 8 -11.75 -2.45 -2.75
C GLY A 8 -11.28 -2.36 -4.21
N ARG A 9 -10.75 -3.47 -4.75
CA ARG A 9 -10.30 -3.53 -6.15
C ARG A 9 -11.45 -3.77 -7.16
N GLY A 10 -12.64 -4.13 -6.70
CA GLY A 10 -13.81 -4.35 -7.56
C GLY A 10 -13.66 -5.48 -8.59
N LYS A 11 -12.64 -6.34 -8.42
CA LYS A 11 -12.24 -7.37 -9.38
C LYS A 11 -12.19 -8.73 -8.69
N ARG A 12 -12.67 -9.77 -9.37
CA ARG A 12 -12.44 -11.18 -9.01
C ARG A 12 -11.13 -11.64 -9.67
N TYR A 13 -10.38 -12.46 -8.95
CA TYR A 13 -9.11 -13.03 -9.40
C TYR A 13 -9.24 -14.54 -9.46
N ASP A 14 -8.57 -15.15 -10.44
CA ASP A 14 -8.60 -16.60 -10.63
C ASP A 14 -7.53 -17.29 -9.77
N SER A 15 -6.46 -16.58 -9.43
CA SER A 15 -5.40 -17.03 -8.53
C SER A 15 -5.02 -15.98 -7.50
N ILE A 16 -4.57 -16.42 -6.32
CA ILE A 16 -3.99 -15.52 -5.31
C ILE A 16 -2.71 -14.84 -5.81
N LEU A 17 -1.98 -15.50 -6.72
CA LEU A 17 -0.78 -14.94 -7.34
C LEU A 17 -1.08 -13.68 -8.18
N ASP A 18 -2.32 -13.54 -8.67
CA ASP A 18 -2.76 -12.35 -9.42
C ASP A 18 -2.90 -11.11 -8.53
N THR A 19 -2.83 -11.29 -7.20
CA THR A 19 -2.89 -10.21 -6.22
C THR A 19 -1.52 -9.72 -5.76
N VAL A 20 -0.43 -10.36 -6.21
CA VAL A 20 0.95 -9.93 -5.94
C VAL A 20 1.20 -8.57 -6.62
N GLY A 21 1.84 -7.66 -5.88
CA GLY A 21 2.09 -6.30 -6.30
C GLY A 21 0.92 -5.37 -6.00
N ASP A 22 0.87 -4.23 -6.71
CA ASP A 22 -0.07 -3.12 -6.43
C ASP A 22 -0.08 -2.75 -4.94
N THR A 23 1.10 -2.77 -4.32
CA THR A 23 1.33 -2.41 -2.93
C THR A 23 1.41 -0.89 -2.82
N PRO A 24 0.90 -0.29 -1.72
CA PRO A 24 0.84 1.15 -1.60
C PRO A 24 2.23 1.79 -1.47
N ALA A 25 2.43 2.93 -2.15
CA ALA A 25 3.54 3.84 -1.83
C ALA A 25 3.06 4.83 -0.75
N ILE A 26 3.71 4.79 0.42
CA ILE A 26 3.27 5.54 1.60
C ILE A 26 4.33 6.57 1.97
N ARG A 27 3.91 7.83 2.13
CA ARG A 27 4.81 8.91 2.58
C ARG A 27 5.18 8.72 4.05
N ILE A 28 6.46 8.84 4.36
CA ILE A 28 6.94 8.96 5.74
C ILE A 28 6.80 10.41 6.19
N ASN A 29 6.06 10.65 7.29
CA ASN A 29 5.77 12.00 7.76
C ASN A 29 6.58 12.46 8.98
N ARG A 30 7.26 11.55 9.70
CA ARG A 30 7.84 11.86 11.03
C ARG A 30 9.34 11.62 11.18
N ILE A 31 9.94 10.74 10.37
CA ILE A 31 11.35 10.32 10.54
C ILE A 31 12.22 10.61 9.31
N ALA A 32 11.64 11.25 8.28
CA ALA A 32 12.40 11.66 7.11
C ALA A 32 13.12 12.99 7.40
N PRO A 33 14.36 13.20 6.91
CA PRO A 33 15.02 14.50 6.98
C PRO A 33 14.25 15.59 6.22
N ASP A 34 14.30 16.83 6.71
CA ASP A 34 13.46 17.94 6.21
C ASP A 34 13.61 18.25 4.72
N HIS A 35 14.79 18.02 4.15
CA HIS A 35 15.12 18.38 2.78
C HIS A 35 14.82 17.27 1.76
N VAL A 36 14.25 16.13 2.19
CA VAL A 36 13.87 15.04 1.29
C VAL A 36 12.45 14.55 1.57
N THR A 37 11.75 14.16 0.51
CA THR A 37 10.49 13.41 0.67
C THR A 37 10.78 11.93 0.54
N VAL A 38 10.52 11.18 1.61
CA VAL A 38 10.71 9.73 1.64
C VAL A 38 9.37 9.01 1.52
N TYR A 39 9.34 7.99 0.66
CA TYR A 39 8.25 7.04 0.53
C TYR A 39 8.74 5.63 0.82
N VAL A 40 7.85 4.78 1.30
CA VAL A 40 8.08 3.34 1.42
C VAL A 40 7.09 2.58 0.56
N LYS A 41 7.54 1.46 -0.02
CA LYS A 41 6.63 0.45 -0.56
C LYS A 41 6.29 -0.55 0.53
N PHE A 42 5.01 -0.64 0.86
CA PHE A 42 4.53 -1.53 1.92
C PHE A 42 4.21 -2.91 1.33
N GLU A 43 5.28 -3.65 1.03
CA GLU A 43 5.20 -4.99 0.41
C GLU A 43 4.50 -6.03 1.28
N ALA A 44 4.30 -5.74 2.56
CA ALA A 44 3.48 -6.56 3.47
C ALA A 44 2.01 -6.72 3.03
N PHE A 45 1.56 -5.96 2.02
CA PHE A 45 0.25 -6.13 1.40
C PHE A 45 0.19 -7.26 0.37
N ASN A 46 1.34 -7.87 0.01
CA ASN A 46 1.35 -9.09 -0.77
C ASN A 46 0.72 -10.25 0.02
N PRO A 47 0.14 -11.25 -0.66
CA PRO A 47 -0.66 -12.30 -0.03
C PRO A 47 0.08 -13.21 0.96
N ALA A 48 1.42 -13.24 0.94
CA ALA A 48 2.24 -14.04 1.86
C ALA A 48 3.04 -13.19 2.88
N GLY A 49 2.84 -11.86 2.87
CA GLY A 49 3.66 -10.90 3.63
C GLY A 49 4.91 -10.45 2.91
#